data_AF-A0A916IHQ7-F1
#
_entry.id   AF-A0A916IHQ7-F1
#
_cell.length_a   1.000
_cell.length_b   1.000
_cell.length_c   1.000
_cell.angle_alpha   90.00
_cell.angle_beta   90.00
_cell.angle_gamma   90.00
#
_symmetry.space_group_name_H-M   'P 1'
#
loop_
_entity.id
_entity.type
_entity.pdbx_description
1 polymer ?
#
loop_
_entity_poly.entity_id
_entity_poly.type
_entity_poly.pdbx_seq_one_letter_code
_entity_poly.pdbx_strand_id
1 'polypeptide(L)'
;MTQNLRNRSRQGFETMSPLEVTALLANARTLQRAAQEGTTQPLLKGKNFGLLCEAADHPDAQLFRRAAVELGAHVAHIRPSLSELTTPQEVQHTARVLGRLYDAVECQGMPPALVQLVGGDAGVPVYDGIAGGDHPTARLADQLDGSSPPEDRRRFVLQALLIGTIA
;
A
#
# COMPACT_ATOMS: atom_id res chain seq x y z
N MET A 1 21.31 -11.79 -9.00
CA MET A 1 21.54 -11.14 -7.69
C MET A 1 20.19 -10.77 -7.11
N THR A 2 19.74 -11.47 -6.08
CA THR A 2 18.40 -11.30 -5.49
C THR A 2 18.45 -10.09 -4.57
N GLN A 3 18.08 -8.90 -5.08
CA GLN A 3 18.01 -7.71 -4.24
C GLN A 3 16.80 -7.84 -3.30
N ASN A 4 17.13 -7.93 -2.02
CA ASN A 4 16.20 -8.08 -0.90
C ASN A 4 15.33 -6.81 -0.78
N LEU A 5 14.01 -6.95 -0.96
CA LEU A 5 13.04 -5.84 -0.99
C LEU A 5 12.77 -5.20 0.39
N ARG A 6 13.29 -5.79 1.47
CA ARG A 6 12.97 -5.45 2.88
C ARG A 6 13.33 -4.03 3.36
N ASN A 7 14.12 -3.27 2.60
CA ASN A 7 14.59 -1.93 3.02
C ASN A 7 14.01 -0.77 2.18
N ARG A 8 13.00 -1.03 1.35
CA ARG A 8 12.41 -0.04 0.42
C ARG A 8 11.29 0.81 1.01
N SER A 9 10.98 0.65 2.29
CA SER A 9 9.99 1.45 3.02
C SER A 9 10.23 2.97 3.01
N ARG A 10 11.42 3.44 2.59
CA ARG A 10 11.76 4.88 2.44
C ARG A 10 11.59 5.44 1.02
N GLN A 11 11.43 4.60 0.00
CA GLN A 11 11.50 5.02 -1.41
C GLN A 11 10.18 4.63 -2.07
N GLY A 12 9.26 5.58 -2.11
CA GLY A 12 7.94 5.41 -2.70
C GLY A 12 8.00 4.87 -4.13
N PHE A 13 6.85 4.39 -4.60
CA PHE A 13 6.58 3.92 -5.96
C PHE A 13 7.27 4.77 -7.05
N GLU A 14 7.41 6.09 -6.83
CA GLU A 14 8.04 7.05 -7.75
C GLU A 14 9.51 6.77 -8.12
N THR A 15 10.19 5.88 -7.41
CA THR A 15 11.61 5.55 -7.65
C THR A 15 11.83 4.17 -8.28
N MET A 16 10.76 3.49 -8.69
CA MET A 16 10.89 2.15 -9.28
C MET A 16 11.60 2.17 -10.63
N SER A 17 12.54 1.24 -10.82
CA SER A 17 13.17 1.03 -12.12
C SER A 17 12.18 0.38 -13.12
N PRO A 18 12.40 0.52 -14.44
CA PRO A 18 11.55 -0.13 -15.44
C PRO A 18 11.45 -1.66 -15.26
N LEU A 19 12.53 -2.29 -14.77
CA LEU A 19 12.56 -3.71 -14.46
C LEU A 19 11.62 -4.06 -13.29
N GLU A 20 11.58 -3.22 -12.27
CA GLU A 20 10.70 -3.40 -11.11
C GLU A 20 9.24 -3.20 -11.46
N VAL A 21 8.93 -2.19 -12.28
CA VAL A 21 7.57 -2.00 -12.82
C VAL A 21 7.14 -3.24 -13.62
N THR A 22 8.05 -3.79 -14.44
CA THR A 22 7.77 -5.01 -15.20
C THR A 22 7.51 -6.21 -14.28
N ALA A 23 8.32 -6.38 -13.23
CA ALA A 23 8.14 -7.44 -12.24
C ALA A 23 6.82 -7.28 -11.46
N LEU A 24 6.49 -6.04 -11.07
CA LEU A 24 5.22 -5.70 -10.41
C LEU A 24 4.02 -6.09 -11.28
N LEU A 25 4.04 -5.72 -12.56
CA LEU A 25 2.97 -6.08 -13.51
C LEU A 25 2.88 -7.59 -13.73
N ALA A 26 4.01 -8.31 -13.79
CA ALA A 26 4.02 -9.76 -13.90
C ALA A 26 3.38 -10.44 -12.67
N ASN A 27 3.65 -9.93 -11.47
CA ASN A 27 3.02 -10.39 -10.24
C ASN A 27 1.52 -10.09 -10.25
N ALA A 28 1.12 -8.87 -10.65
CA ALA A 28 -0.29 -8.49 -10.75
C ALA A 28 -1.07 -9.39 -11.73
N ARG A 29 -0.48 -9.73 -12.89
CA ARG A 29 -1.08 -10.69 -13.85
C ARG A 29 -1.20 -12.11 -13.28
N THR A 30 -0.28 -12.50 -12.41
CA THR A 30 -0.33 -13.82 -11.75
C THR A 30 -1.44 -13.85 -10.72
N LEU A 31 -1.61 -12.78 -9.94
CA LEU A 31 -2.73 -12.64 -9.00
C LEU A 31 -4.08 -12.58 -9.73
N GLN A 32 -4.14 -11.86 -10.87
CA GLN A 32 -5.33 -11.80 -11.72
C GLN A 32 -5.75 -13.20 -12.19
N ARG A 33 -4.82 -14.00 -12.72
CA ARG A 33 -5.08 -15.38 -13.15
C ARG A 33 -5.53 -16.27 -12.00
N ALA A 34 -4.83 -16.20 -10.85
CA ALA A 34 -5.22 -16.96 -9.67
C ALA A 34 -6.64 -16.62 -9.18
N ALA A 35 -7.05 -15.35 -9.27
CA ALA A 35 -8.42 -14.95 -8.96
C ALA A 35 -9.45 -15.49 -9.95
N GLN A 36 -9.13 -15.54 -11.25
CA GLN A 36 -9.99 -16.12 -12.28
C GLN A 36 -10.13 -17.65 -12.14
N GLU A 37 -9.07 -18.31 -11.71
CA GLU A 37 -9.03 -19.76 -11.48
C GLU A 37 -9.57 -20.18 -10.10
N GLY A 38 -9.84 -19.22 -9.21
CA GLY A 38 -10.28 -19.49 -7.83
C GLY A 38 -9.17 -20.06 -6.92
N THR A 39 -7.90 -19.84 -7.26
CA THR A 39 -6.71 -20.37 -6.58
C THR A 39 -5.95 -19.31 -5.78
N THR A 40 -6.63 -18.27 -5.32
CA THR A 40 -6.02 -17.17 -4.54
C THR A 40 -5.45 -17.66 -3.21
N GLN A 41 -4.32 -17.09 -2.80
CA GLN A 41 -3.61 -17.45 -1.57
C GLN A 41 -3.50 -16.26 -0.62
N PRO A 42 -3.61 -16.47 0.70
CA PRO A 42 -3.47 -15.42 1.70
C PRO A 42 -1.99 -15.10 1.97
N LEU A 43 -1.33 -14.45 1.01
CA LEU A 43 0.11 -14.17 1.03
C LEU A 43 0.56 -13.21 2.14
N LEU A 44 -0.36 -12.46 2.74
CA LEU A 44 -0.13 -11.52 3.84
C LEU A 44 -0.82 -11.95 5.14
N LYS A 45 -1.08 -13.26 5.28
CA LYS A 45 -1.72 -13.82 6.48
C LYS A 45 -0.96 -13.41 7.76
N GLY A 46 -1.69 -12.82 8.70
CA GLY A 46 -1.16 -12.41 10.00
C GLY A 46 -0.42 -11.07 9.99
N LYS A 47 -0.41 -10.35 8.86
CA LYS A 47 0.10 -8.98 8.78
C LYS A 47 -0.96 -7.98 9.21
N ASN A 48 -0.55 -6.95 9.97
CA ASN A 48 -1.43 -5.90 10.46
C ASN A 48 -1.11 -4.57 9.79
N PHE A 49 -2.09 -3.94 9.17
CA PHE A 49 -1.94 -2.69 8.43
C PHE A 49 -2.71 -1.57 9.13
N GLY A 50 -2.07 -0.41 9.30
CA GLY A 50 -2.73 0.81 9.75
C GLY A 50 -3.16 1.64 8.55
N LEU A 51 -4.45 1.93 8.43
CA LEU A 51 -5.01 2.79 7.38
C LEU A 51 -5.39 4.13 7.99
N LEU A 52 -4.53 5.14 7.84
CA LEU A 52 -4.79 6.51 8.32
C LEU A 52 -5.63 7.25 7.29
N CYS A 53 -6.91 7.43 7.60
CA CYS A 53 -7.85 8.15 6.74
C CYS A 53 -8.90 8.88 7.60
N GLU A 54 -9.30 10.08 7.18
CA GLU A 54 -10.37 10.82 7.86
C GLU A 54 -11.72 10.10 7.75
N ALA A 55 -12.03 9.60 6.55
CA ALA A 55 -13.32 9.04 6.20
C ALA A 55 -13.17 7.55 5.85
N ALA A 56 -13.79 6.68 6.66
CA ALA A 56 -13.70 5.24 6.49
C ALA A 56 -14.35 4.72 5.19
N ASP A 57 -15.22 5.53 4.58
CA ASP A 57 -15.91 5.25 3.33
C ASP A 57 -15.20 5.82 2.09
N HIS A 58 -14.03 6.46 2.25
CA HIS A 58 -13.25 6.97 1.12
C HIS A 58 -12.96 5.85 0.09
N PRO A 59 -13.32 6.00 -1.20
CA PRO A 59 -13.25 4.92 -2.19
C PRO A 59 -11.87 4.27 -2.31
N ASP A 60 -10.81 5.08 -2.36
CA ASP A 60 -9.44 4.56 -2.45
C ASP A 60 -9.00 3.83 -1.16
N ALA A 61 -9.48 4.27 0.01
CA ALA A 61 -9.22 3.59 1.28
C ALA A 61 -9.92 2.22 1.33
N GLN A 62 -11.14 2.14 0.80
CA GLN A 62 -11.86 0.86 0.66
C GLN A 62 -11.18 -0.07 -0.33
N LEU A 63 -10.67 0.45 -1.45
CA LEU A 63 -9.91 -0.32 -2.44
C LEU A 63 -8.61 -0.89 -1.85
N PHE A 64 -7.85 -0.07 -1.11
CA PHE A 64 -6.66 -0.51 -0.39
C PHE A 64 -6.99 -1.61 0.63
N ARG A 65 -8.03 -1.38 1.45
CA ARG A 65 -8.48 -2.34 2.44
C ARG A 65 -8.85 -3.67 1.80
N ARG A 66 -9.62 -3.65 0.71
CA ARG A 66 -10.00 -4.84 -0.05
C ARG A 66 -8.78 -5.59 -0.57
N ALA A 67 -7.82 -4.89 -1.18
CA ALA A 67 -6.59 -5.49 -1.69
C ALA A 67 -5.81 -6.23 -0.59
N ALA A 68 -5.61 -5.60 0.58
CA ALA A 68 -4.87 -6.18 1.69
C ALA A 68 -5.63 -7.34 2.37
N VAL A 69 -6.94 -7.19 2.61
CA VAL A 69 -7.77 -8.22 3.27
C VAL A 69 -7.89 -9.47 2.41
N GLU A 70 -8.03 -9.35 1.09
CA GLU A 70 -8.06 -10.51 0.19
C GLU A 70 -6.73 -11.29 0.18
N LEU A 71 -5.62 -10.65 0.52
CA LEU A 71 -4.33 -11.32 0.76
C LEU A 71 -4.20 -11.86 2.18
N GLY A 72 -5.22 -11.73 3.04
CA GLY A 72 -5.22 -12.26 4.41
C GLY A 72 -4.64 -11.32 5.46
N ALA A 73 -4.36 -10.06 5.14
CA ALA A 73 -3.94 -9.06 6.13
C ALA A 73 -5.13 -8.55 6.96
N HIS A 74 -4.86 -8.09 8.18
CA HIS A 74 -5.79 -7.32 9.00
C HIS A 74 -5.55 -5.83 8.76
N VAL A 75 -6.62 -5.06 8.54
CA VAL A 75 -6.53 -3.62 8.29
C VAL A 75 -7.34 -2.87 9.35
N ALA A 76 -6.66 -2.05 10.14
CA ALA A 76 -7.29 -1.17 11.13
C ALA A 76 -7.43 0.25 10.55
N HIS A 77 -8.66 0.77 10.52
CA HIS A 77 -8.89 2.17 10.18
C HIS A 77 -8.55 3.07 11.37
N ILE A 78 -7.74 4.09 11.13
CA ILE A 78 -7.25 5.03 12.13
C ILE A 78 -7.60 6.42 11.64
N ARG A 79 -8.33 7.19 12.45
CA ARG A 79 -8.52 8.61 12.14
C ARG A 79 -7.23 9.36 12.46
N PRO A 80 -6.62 10.06 11.49
CA PRO A 80 -5.38 10.78 11.76
C PRO A 80 -5.64 11.91 12.76
N SER A 81 -4.79 12.01 13.77
CA SER A 81 -4.75 13.17 14.68
C SER A 81 -3.67 14.19 14.27
N LEU A 82 -2.93 13.89 13.21
CA LEU A 82 -1.83 14.70 12.70
C LEU A 82 -2.35 15.74 11.72
N SER A 83 -1.87 16.97 11.85
CA SER A 83 -2.14 18.07 10.92
C SER A 83 -0.84 18.83 10.62
N GLU A 84 -0.87 19.76 9.67
CA GLU A 84 0.31 20.59 9.33
C GLU A 84 0.77 21.47 10.49
N LEU A 85 -0.09 21.67 11.50
CA LEU A 85 0.22 22.40 12.74
C LEU A 85 0.89 21.52 13.80
N THR A 86 0.91 20.20 13.62
CA THR A 86 1.52 19.26 14.56
C THR A 86 3.04 19.39 14.55
N THR A 87 3.66 19.37 15.72
CA THR A 87 5.11 19.54 15.80
C THR A 87 5.83 18.31 15.23
N PRO A 88 7.03 18.47 14.63
CA PRO A 88 7.80 17.33 14.12
C PRO A 88 8.03 16.25 15.17
N GLN A 89 8.26 16.64 16.43
CA GLN A 89 8.48 15.69 17.53
C GLN A 89 7.25 14.80 17.81
N GLU A 90 6.05 15.37 17.73
CA GLU A 90 4.79 14.62 17.89
C GLU A 90 4.54 13.67 16.71
N VAL A 91 4.84 14.11 15.48
CA VAL A 91 4.76 13.26 14.29
C VAL A 91 5.70 12.06 14.43
N GLN A 92 6.96 12.30 14.85
CA GLN A 92 7.93 11.22 15.08
C GLN A 92 7.49 10.24 16.16
N HIS A 93 6.94 10.75 17.27
CA HIS A 93 6.42 9.90 18.34
C HIS A 93 5.29 9.01 17.81
N THR A 94 4.34 9.59 17.09
CA THR A 94 3.20 8.88 16.48
C THR A 94 3.68 7.84 15.49
N ALA A 95 4.63 8.19 14.61
CA ALA A 95 5.20 7.29 13.63
C ALA A 95 5.81 6.04 14.28
N ARG A 96 6.60 6.22 15.34
CA ARG A 96 7.22 5.11 16.09
C ARG A 96 6.20 4.22 16.79
N VAL A 97 5.09 4.79 17.27
CA VAL A 97 3.98 4.00 17.84
C VAL A 97 3.31 3.17 16.74
N LEU A 98 3.00 3.78 15.60
CA LEU A 98 2.38 3.08 14.47
C LEU A 98 3.25 1.92 13.99
N GLY A 99 4.55 2.13 13.80
CA GLY A 99 5.47 1.07 13.37
C GLY A 99 5.71 -0.06 14.38
N ARG A 100 5.32 0.11 15.64
CA ARG A 100 5.31 -0.98 16.63
C ARG A 100 4.03 -1.79 16.61
N LEU A 101 2.93 -1.20 16.15
CA LEU A 101 1.60 -1.81 16.13
C LEU A 101 1.29 -2.50 14.80
N TYR A 102 1.85 -1.99 13.69
CA TYR A 102 1.52 -2.41 12.34
C TYR A 102 2.77 -2.82 11.56
N ASP A 103 2.61 -3.78 10.66
CA ASP A 103 3.62 -4.21 9.68
C ASP A 103 3.77 -3.22 8.52
N ALA A 104 2.74 -2.40 8.26
CA ALA A 104 2.75 -1.33 7.27
C ALA A 104 1.65 -0.30 7.58
N VAL A 105 1.84 0.90 7.06
CA VAL A 105 0.93 2.03 7.25
C VAL A 105 0.58 2.64 5.90
N GLU A 106 -0.69 2.93 5.68
CA GLU A 106 -1.17 3.72 4.56
C GLU A 106 -1.64 5.07 5.11
N CYS A 107 -1.27 6.15 4.44
CA CYS A 107 -1.74 7.51 4.69
C CYS A 107 -2.58 8.03 3.52
N GLN A 108 -3.90 7.98 3.64
CA GLN A 108 -4.84 8.37 2.59
C GLN A 108 -5.34 9.80 2.84
N GLY A 109 -5.03 10.70 1.91
CA GLY A 109 -5.50 12.09 1.96
C GLY A 109 -4.75 12.97 2.96
N MET A 110 -3.57 12.55 3.40
CA MET A 110 -2.69 13.34 4.26
C MET A 110 -1.72 14.21 3.43
N PRO A 111 -1.25 15.35 3.96
CA PRO A 111 -0.20 16.15 3.32
C PRO A 111 1.07 15.33 3.06
N PRO A 112 1.67 15.35 1.85
CA PRO A 112 2.86 14.56 1.52
C PRO A 112 4.03 14.80 2.48
N ALA A 113 4.20 16.02 2.97
CA ALA A 113 5.23 16.36 3.96
C ALA A 113 5.04 15.60 5.28
N LEU A 114 3.80 15.43 5.75
CA LEU A 114 3.52 14.64 6.95
C LEU A 114 3.75 13.15 6.70
N VAL A 115 3.34 12.64 5.53
CA VAL A 115 3.57 11.23 5.18
C VAL A 115 5.06 10.91 5.14
N GLN A 116 5.88 11.81 4.57
CA GLN A 116 7.33 11.67 4.57
C GLN A 116 7.94 11.69 5.98
N LEU A 117 7.46 12.56 6.88
CA LEU A 117 7.90 12.58 8.27
C LEU A 117 7.53 11.28 9.00
N VAL A 118 6.32 10.76 8.78
CA VAL A 118 5.90 9.46 9.33
C VAL A 118 6.77 8.34 8.79
N GLY A 119 7.01 8.29 7.47
CA GLY A 119 7.89 7.31 6.83
C GLY A 119 9.35 7.34 7.30
N GLY A 120 9.83 8.50 7.76
CA GLY A 120 11.18 8.67 8.30
C GLY A 120 11.40 7.94 9.62
N ASP A 121 10.37 7.85 10.46
CA ASP A 121 10.47 7.39 11.85
C ASP A 121 9.66 6.12 12.17
N ALA A 122 8.76 5.68 11.30
CA ALA A 122 7.91 4.51 11.54
C ALA A 122 8.69 3.20 11.55
N GLY A 123 9.76 3.06 10.76
CA GLY A 123 10.51 1.79 10.68
C GLY A 123 9.78 0.65 9.96
N VAL A 124 8.60 0.92 9.39
CA VAL A 124 7.81 0.02 8.54
C VAL A 124 7.45 0.73 7.24
N PRO A 125 7.01 0.03 6.18
CA PRO A 125 6.50 0.68 4.97
C PRO A 125 5.38 1.67 5.28
N VAL A 126 5.53 2.90 4.78
CA VAL A 126 4.51 3.95 4.83
C VAL A 126 4.14 4.31 3.40
N TYR A 127 2.87 4.15 3.05
CA TYR A 127 2.32 4.44 1.74
C TYR A 127 1.65 5.81 1.73
N ASP A 128 1.84 6.56 0.64
CA ASP A 128 1.19 7.85 0.41
C ASP A 128 0.08 7.67 -0.63
N GLY A 129 -1.16 7.44 -0.18
CA GLY A 129 -2.33 7.40 -1.06
C GLY A 129 -2.19 6.44 -2.25
N ILE A 130 -1.55 5.27 -2.09
CA ILE A 130 -1.18 4.40 -3.23
C ILE A 130 -2.38 3.83 -3.99
N ALA A 131 -3.56 3.85 -3.37
CA ALA A 131 -4.81 3.46 -4.00
C ALA A 131 -5.48 4.63 -4.74
N GLY A 132 -4.96 5.86 -4.67
CA GLY A 132 -5.50 7.05 -5.32
C GLY A 132 -5.67 6.94 -6.84
N GLY A 133 -6.67 7.62 -7.38
CA GLY A 133 -6.94 7.65 -8.84
C GLY A 133 -5.82 8.29 -9.66
N ASP A 134 -5.17 9.32 -9.10
CA ASP A 134 -4.05 10.02 -9.75
C ASP A 134 -2.69 9.37 -9.48
N HIS A 135 -2.63 8.41 -8.54
CA HIS A 135 -1.40 7.71 -8.22
C HIS A 135 -1.01 6.79 -9.40
N PRO A 136 0.28 6.66 -9.76
CA PRO A 136 0.61 5.95 -10.99
C PRO A 136 0.33 4.44 -10.94
N THR A 137 0.06 3.86 -9.77
CA THR A 137 -0.53 2.51 -9.62
C THR A 137 -1.85 2.37 -10.39
N ALA A 138 -2.66 3.42 -10.47
CA ALA A 138 -3.89 3.43 -11.25
C ALA A 138 -3.60 3.29 -12.75
N ARG A 139 -2.58 3.98 -13.27
CA ARG A 139 -2.16 3.90 -14.68
C ARG A 139 -1.56 2.53 -15.04
N LEU A 140 -0.93 1.85 -14.08
CA LEU A 140 -0.42 0.49 -14.30
C LEU A 140 -1.55 -0.54 -14.47
N ALA A 141 -2.72 -0.30 -13.87
CA ALA A 141 -3.87 -1.20 -13.99
C ALA A 141 -4.37 -1.32 -15.45
N ASP A 142 -4.19 -0.28 -16.25
CA ASP A 142 -4.55 -0.28 -17.67
C ASP A 142 -3.68 -1.22 -18.52
N GLN A 143 -2.53 -1.65 -18.00
CA GLN A 143 -1.63 -2.60 -18.67
C GLN A 143 -1.92 -4.07 -18.33
N LEU A 144 -2.95 -4.32 -17.51
CA LEU A 144 -3.48 -5.65 -17.23
C LEU A 144 -4.53 -6.05 -18.28
N ASP A 145 -4.80 -7.35 -18.37
CA ASP A 145 -5.82 -7.87 -19.27
C ASP A 145 -7.19 -7.26 -18.97
N GLY A 146 -7.89 -6.79 -20.01
CA GLY A 146 -9.21 -6.16 -19.96
C GLY A 146 -10.37 -7.11 -19.69
N SER A 147 -10.11 -8.41 -19.53
CA SER A 147 -11.12 -9.40 -19.11
C SER A 147 -11.72 -9.12 -17.73
N SER A 148 -11.04 -8.33 -16.88
CA SER A 148 -11.48 -7.96 -15.53
C SER A 148 -11.95 -6.51 -15.46
N PRO A 149 -12.95 -6.19 -14.61
CA PRO A 149 -13.38 -4.81 -14.37
C PRO A 149 -12.21 -3.88 -13.97
N PRO A 150 -12.27 -2.57 -14.30
CA PRO A 150 -11.20 -1.62 -13.96
C PRO A 150 -10.82 -1.58 -12.47
N GLU A 151 -11.81 -1.70 -11.58
CA GLU A 151 -11.57 -1.73 -10.12
C GLU A 151 -10.75 -2.94 -9.70
N ASP A 152 -11.07 -4.14 -10.24
CA ASP A 152 -10.33 -5.36 -9.94
C ASP A 152 -8.90 -5.29 -10.48
N ARG A 153 -8.69 -4.66 -11.64
CA ARG A 153 -7.33 -4.43 -12.19
C ARG A 153 -6.49 -3.55 -11.25
N ARG A 154 -7.05 -2.45 -10.73
CA ARG A 154 -6.37 -1.60 -9.74
C ARG A 154 -6.05 -2.39 -8.47
N ARG A 155 -6.99 -3.21 -8.00
CA ARG A 155 -6.79 -4.09 -6.85
C ARG A 155 -5.62 -5.05 -7.03
N PHE A 156 -5.46 -5.69 -8.19
CA PHE A 156 -4.34 -6.63 -8.42
C PHE A 156 -2.98 -5.94 -8.45
N VAL A 157 -2.88 -4.71 -8.98
CA VAL A 157 -1.66 -3.91 -8.91
C VAL A 157 -1.32 -3.57 -7.45
N LEU A 158 -2.31 -3.17 -6.66
CA LEU A 158 -2.13 -2.90 -5.23
C LEU A 158 -1.67 -4.15 -4.48
N GLN A 159 -2.29 -5.30 -4.73
CA GLN A 159 -1.88 -6.57 -4.12
C GLN A 159 -0.43 -6.92 -4.45
N ALA A 160 -0.03 -6.80 -5.72
CA ALA A 160 1.34 -7.04 -6.13
C ALA A 160 2.34 -6.09 -5.44
N LEU A 161 1.94 -4.82 -5.24
CA LEU A 161 2.74 -3.82 -4.55
C LEU A 161 2.92 -4.19 -3.08
N LEU A 162 1.84 -4.52 -2.38
CA LEU A 162 1.84 -4.88 -0.96
C LEU A 162 2.66 -6.13 -0.67
N ILE A 163 2.61 -7.13 -1.54
CA ILE A 163 3.44 -8.33 -1.41
C ILE A 163 4.92 -7.96 -1.61
N GLY A 164 5.22 -7.14 -2.62
CA GLY A 164 6.59 -6.75 -2.92
C GLY A 164 7.28 -5.96 -1.80
N THR A 165 6.52 -5.26 -0.95
CA THR A 165 7.05 -4.41 0.12
C THR A 165 7.14 -5.08 1.49
N ILE A 166 6.32 -6.10 1.76
CA ILE A 166 6.16 -6.71 3.10
C ILE A 166 6.63 -8.18 3.15
N ALA A 167 6.69 -8.89 2.02
CA ALA A 167 7.07 -10.31 1.96
C ALA A 167 8.58 -10.57 2.14
#